data_AF-A0A7C8GTB4-F1
#
_entry.id   AF-A0A7C8GTB4-F1
#
_cell.length_a   1.000
_cell.length_b   1.000
_cell.length_c   1.000
_cell.angle_alpha   90.00
_cell.angle_beta   90.00
_cell.angle_gamma   90.00
#
_symmetry.space_group_name_H-M   'P 1'
#
loop_
_entity.id
_entity.type
_entity.pdbx_description
1 polymer ?
#
loop_
_entity_poly.entity_id
_entity_poly.type
_entity_poly.pdbx_seq_one_letter_code
_entity_poly.pdbx_strand_id
1 'polypeptide(L)'
;MKKVMMTLVLILFGFMITSQNAVQAQESKLVEVAKQYIGTPYKWGGTTTAGFDCSGYINYVYNQFGETLPRTTRDMAVQGQGVSKSNLEIGDLVFFNTSGKGVSHAGIYIGNNSFIHASSSRGVTISSLDLNYWSNTYIGARRVLSEDKRKEITQVEVSALPAAQIATSEIFSDLPANHWAKDEIESLYKQNIINGINENTFGVNDQITRAEAVALLMRSVGFETSLTADFSDITGHWAEAEIATAQKKGYLDYITNQTFNTDESITREEAAVLISNIFGLQYTSGAPAFTDVPATHPSFDAITALREHKIVAGFQDESYRPDKKLTRAEFALTLYQAIN
;
A
#
# COMPACT_ATOMS: atom_id res chain seq x y z
N MET A 1 14.09 -59.65 -54.28
CA MET A 1 13.04 -59.70 -53.24
C MET A 1 12.78 -58.28 -52.73
N LYS A 2 11.50 -57.89 -52.65
CA LYS A 2 10.88 -56.84 -51.79
C LYS A 2 11.78 -56.41 -50.60
N LYS A 3 11.96 -55.15 -50.15
CA LYS A 3 11.02 -54.03 -49.93
C LYS A 3 11.76 -52.83 -49.24
N VAL A 4 11.24 -51.60 -49.43
CA VAL A 4 11.16 -50.45 -48.48
C VAL A 4 12.49 -49.76 -48.09
N MET A 5 12.86 -48.55 -48.57
CA MET A 5 12.31 -47.19 -48.42
C MET A 5 12.26 -46.66 -46.97
N MET A 6 13.24 -45.84 -46.58
CA MET A 6 13.06 -44.87 -45.48
C MET A 6 13.87 -43.60 -45.75
N THR A 7 13.14 -42.55 -46.12
CA THR A 7 13.62 -41.19 -46.38
C THR A 7 13.84 -40.48 -45.05
N LEU A 8 15.04 -39.94 -44.82
CA LEU A 8 15.33 -39.08 -43.67
C LEU A 8 15.18 -37.61 -44.10
N VAL A 9 14.12 -36.96 -43.65
CA VAL A 9 13.85 -35.54 -43.87
C VAL A 9 14.60 -34.73 -42.80
N LEU A 10 15.65 -34.01 -43.19
CA LEU A 10 16.33 -33.01 -42.37
C LEU A 10 15.50 -31.72 -42.40
N ILE A 11 14.71 -31.48 -41.35
CA ILE A 11 14.00 -30.21 -41.16
C ILE A 11 14.93 -29.24 -40.44
N LEU A 12 15.34 -28.17 -41.15
CA LEU A 12 15.84 -26.93 -40.57
C LEU A 12 14.75 -26.34 -39.65
N PHE A 13 15.06 -26.14 -38.37
CA PHE A 13 14.37 -25.14 -37.55
C PHE A 13 15.40 -24.13 -37.06
N GLY A 14 15.49 -23.02 -37.79
CA GLY A 14 16.12 -21.80 -37.28
C GLY A 14 15.27 -21.26 -36.14
N PHE A 15 15.83 -21.25 -34.94
CA PHE A 15 15.22 -20.60 -33.79
C PHE A 15 15.34 -19.08 -33.99
N MET A 16 14.28 -18.45 -34.53
CA MET A 16 14.10 -17.01 -34.37
C MET A 16 13.80 -16.75 -32.90
N ILE A 17 14.79 -16.28 -32.16
CA ILE A 17 14.56 -15.69 -30.84
C ILE A 17 13.95 -14.30 -31.10
N THR A 18 12.63 -14.21 -31.07
CA THR A 18 11.95 -12.93 -30.93
C THR A 18 12.17 -12.43 -29.51
N SER A 19 13.08 -11.48 -29.34
CA SER A 19 13.22 -10.73 -28.10
C SER A 19 11.93 -9.93 -27.86
N GLN A 20 11.05 -10.43 -26.99
CA GLN A 20 9.99 -9.60 -26.44
C GLN A 20 10.64 -8.67 -25.41
N ASN A 21 10.76 -7.40 -25.76
CA ASN A 21 11.07 -6.36 -24.78
C ASN A 21 9.93 -6.32 -23.76
N ALA A 22 10.18 -6.72 -22.52
CA ALA A 22 9.30 -6.45 -21.41
C ALA A 22 9.35 -4.94 -21.16
N VAL A 23 8.26 -4.24 -21.51
CA VAL A 23 8.08 -2.82 -21.17
C VAL A 23 7.78 -2.77 -19.67
N GLN A 24 8.81 -2.49 -18.89
CA GLN A 24 8.74 -2.08 -17.49
C GLN A 24 7.83 -0.84 -17.38
N ALA A 25 6.83 -0.88 -16.51
CA ALA A 25 5.79 0.14 -16.41
C ALA A 25 6.30 1.32 -15.58
N GLN A 26 7.18 2.13 -16.18
CA GLN A 26 7.71 3.37 -15.60
C GLN A 26 6.57 4.24 -15.03
N GLU A 27 6.71 4.68 -13.77
CA GLU A 27 5.76 5.59 -13.12
C GLU A 27 5.71 6.94 -13.87
N SER A 28 4.51 7.45 -14.17
CA SER A 28 4.38 8.68 -14.97
C SER A 28 4.95 9.89 -14.23
N LYS A 29 5.51 10.86 -14.98
CA LYS A 29 6.08 12.08 -14.39
C LYS A 29 5.07 12.88 -13.56
N LEU A 30 3.81 12.84 -13.95
CA LEU A 30 2.70 13.47 -13.23
C LEU A 30 2.53 12.87 -11.84
N VAL A 31 2.60 11.53 -11.72
CA VAL A 31 2.44 10.85 -10.43
C VAL A 31 3.64 11.13 -9.53
N GLU A 32 4.86 11.11 -10.07
CA GLU A 32 6.06 11.49 -9.31
C GLU A 32 5.92 12.89 -8.70
N VAL A 33 5.57 13.89 -9.52
CA VAL A 33 5.37 15.27 -9.06
C VAL A 33 4.24 15.36 -8.04
N ALA A 34 3.12 14.68 -8.29
CA ALA A 34 1.99 14.70 -7.36
C ALA A 34 2.37 14.14 -5.97
N LYS A 35 3.14 13.04 -5.93
CA LYS A 35 3.56 12.36 -4.69
C LYS A 35 4.54 13.17 -3.84
N GLN A 36 5.33 14.08 -4.43
CA GLN A 36 6.27 14.95 -3.69
C GLN A 36 5.61 15.78 -2.59
N TYR A 37 4.30 15.98 -2.67
CA TYR A 37 3.57 16.82 -1.72
C TYR A 37 2.80 16.04 -0.66
N ILE A 38 2.89 14.70 -0.63
CA ILE A 38 2.25 13.87 0.40
C ILE A 38 2.62 14.37 1.81
N GLY A 39 1.63 14.44 2.69
CA GLY A 39 1.77 14.98 4.05
C GLY A 39 1.61 16.50 4.14
N THR A 40 1.60 17.25 3.03
CA THR A 40 1.35 18.70 3.07
C THR A 40 -0.02 18.97 3.71
N PRO A 41 -0.12 19.78 4.78
CA PRO A 41 -1.36 19.97 5.53
C PRO A 41 -2.52 20.51 4.67
N TYR A 42 -3.74 20.20 5.07
CA TYR A 42 -4.91 20.82 4.46
C TYR A 42 -5.11 22.25 4.98
N LYS A 43 -5.36 23.19 4.07
CA LYS A 43 -5.70 24.57 4.38
C LYS A 43 -6.78 25.06 3.41
N TRP A 44 -7.93 25.45 3.93
CA TRP A 44 -9.01 26.02 3.12
C TRP A 44 -8.51 27.25 2.32
N GLY A 45 -8.70 27.25 1.00
CA GLY A 45 -8.17 28.28 0.10
C GLY A 45 -6.68 28.16 -0.22
N GLY A 46 -5.98 27.19 0.37
CA GLY A 46 -4.53 27.01 0.28
C GLY A 46 -4.06 26.58 -1.11
N THR A 47 -2.93 27.14 -1.56
CA THR A 47 -2.37 27.00 -2.93
C THR A 47 -0.86 26.74 -2.94
N THR A 48 -0.24 26.51 -1.78
CA THR A 48 1.22 26.36 -1.66
C THR A 48 1.57 25.19 -0.75
N THR A 49 2.85 24.83 -0.71
CA THR A 49 3.37 23.76 0.16
C THR A 49 3.26 24.06 1.66
N ALA A 50 2.84 25.27 2.06
CA ALA A 50 2.46 25.58 3.44
C ALA A 50 1.05 25.06 3.80
N GLY A 51 0.28 24.64 2.80
CA GLY A 51 -1.01 23.98 2.97
C GLY A 51 -1.90 24.15 1.74
N PHE A 52 -2.60 23.09 1.37
CA PHE A 52 -3.46 23.04 0.19
C PHE A 52 -4.93 22.79 0.54
N ASP A 53 -5.85 23.37 -0.25
CA ASP A 53 -7.17 22.75 -0.43
C ASP A 53 -7.17 21.82 -1.65
N CYS A 54 -8.26 21.09 -1.87
CA CYS A 54 -8.33 20.07 -2.93
C CYS A 54 -8.04 20.64 -4.33
N SER A 55 -8.69 21.75 -4.72
CA SER A 55 -8.48 22.39 -6.01
C SER A 55 -7.16 23.16 -6.10
N GLY A 56 -6.61 23.61 -4.98
CA GLY A 56 -5.32 24.30 -4.90
C GLY A 56 -4.16 23.33 -5.09
N TYR A 57 -4.25 22.14 -4.50
CA TYR A 57 -3.31 21.04 -4.72
C TYR A 57 -3.31 20.60 -6.20
N ILE A 58 -4.51 20.35 -6.77
CA ILE A 58 -4.63 19.95 -8.17
C ILE A 58 -4.01 21.02 -9.09
N ASN A 59 -4.33 22.30 -8.90
CA ASN A 59 -3.71 23.37 -9.68
C ASN A 59 -2.19 23.40 -9.52
N TYR A 60 -1.68 23.23 -8.29
CA TYR A 60 -0.25 23.27 -8.03
C TYR A 60 0.50 22.20 -8.82
N VAL A 61 -0.03 20.97 -8.88
CA VAL A 61 0.54 19.88 -9.67
C VAL A 61 0.42 20.17 -11.17
N TYR A 62 -0.76 20.54 -11.65
CA TYR A 62 -1.01 20.73 -13.10
C TYR A 62 -0.27 21.92 -13.70
N ASN A 63 -0.02 22.98 -12.91
CA ASN A 63 0.78 24.12 -13.34
C ASN A 63 2.23 23.72 -13.66
N GLN A 64 2.79 22.67 -13.05
CA GLN A 64 4.11 22.14 -13.39
C GLN A 64 4.16 21.54 -14.81
N PHE A 65 2.99 21.20 -15.36
CA PHE A 65 2.80 20.69 -16.72
C PHE A 65 2.14 21.74 -17.64
N GLY A 66 2.24 23.02 -17.26
CA GLY A 66 1.71 24.15 -18.02
C GLY A 66 0.20 24.07 -18.26
N GLU A 67 -0.56 23.45 -17.35
CA GLU A 67 -2.02 23.36 -17.42
C GLU A 67 -2.65 24.11 -16.24
N THR A 68 -3.37 25.19 -16.55
CA THR A 68 -4.03 26.01 -15.52
C THR A 68 -5.49 25.62 -15.42
N LEU A 69 -5.93 25.18 -14.24
CA LEU A 69 -7.29 24.73 -14.01
C LEU A 69 -8.10 25.76 -13.22
N PRO A 70 -9.44 25.75 -13.32
CA PRO A 70 -10.29 26.62 -12.49
C PRO A 70 -10.03 26.42 -10.99
N ARG A 71 -10.22 27.48 -10.19
CA ARG A 71 -9.87 27.44 -8.75
C ARG A 71 -10.83 26.61 -7.91
N THR A 72 -12.01 26.26 -8.41
CA THR A 72 -13.02 25.47 -7.69
C THR A 72 -13.18 24.07 -8.30
N THR A 73 -13.44 23.07 -7.46
CA THR A 73 -13.68 21.69 -7.92
C THR A 73 -14.95 21.56 -8.77
N ARG A 74 -15.95 22.42 -8.55
CA ARG A 74 -17.18 22.48 -9.37
C ARG A 74 -16.88 22.91 -10.79
N ASP A 75 -16.05 23.95 -10.95
CA ASP A 75 -15.67 24.44 -12.27
C ASP A 75 -14.72 23.47 -12.98
N MET A 76 -13.83 22.80 -12.24
CA MET A 76 -13.00 21.70 -12.76
C MET A 76 -13.85 20.52 -13.28
N ALA A 77 -14.96 20.20 -12.61
CA ALA A 77 -15.84 19.08 -12.97
C ALA A 77 -16.62 19.27 -14.29
N VAL A 78 -16.50 20.43 -14.94
CA VAL A 78 -17.04 20.69 -16.28
C VAL A 78 -15.95 20.98 -17.32
N GLN A 79 -14.67 20.89 -16.95
CA GLN A 79 -13.56 21.00 -17.89
C GLN A 79 -13.25 19.66 -18.56
N GLY A 80 -12.68 19.73 -19.77
CA GLY A 80 -12.18 18.56 -20.49
C GLY A 80 -13.25 17.54 -20.87
N GLN A 81 -12.82 16.32 -21.16
CA GLN A 81 -13.69 15.22 -21.59
C GLN A 81 -14.23 14.45 -20.38
N GLY A 82 -15.51 14.08 -20.38
CA GLY A 82 -16.08 13.16 -19.38
C GLY A 82 -15.54 11.74 -19.56
N VAL A 83 -15.09 11.10 -18.48
CA VAL A 83 -14.51 9.75 -18.50
C VAL A 83 -15.30 8.83 -17.56
N SER A 84 -15.58 7.61 -18.01
CA SER A 84 -16.18 6.57 -17.17
C SER A 84 -15.16 6.00 -16.21
N LYS A 85 -15.60 5.52 -15.04
CA LYS A 85 -14.71 4.93 -14.02
C LYS A 85 -13.83 3.79 -14.58
N SER A 86 -14.36 2.99 -15.51
CA SER A 86 -13.63 1.89 -16.17
C SER A 86 -12.51 2.35 -17.12
N ASN A 87 -12.56 3.59 -17.59
CA ASN A 87 -11.65 4.13 -18.61
C ASN A 87 -10.70 5.18 -18.02
N LEU A 88 -10.57 5.22 -16.70
CA LEU A 88 -9.67 6.13 -16.01
C LEU A 88 -8.23 5.89 -16.44
N GLU A 89 -7.57 6.97 -16.82
CA GLU A 89 -6.14 7.04 -17.12
C GLU A 89 -5.46 7.94 -16.10
N ILE A 90 -4.16 7.69 -15.88
CA ILE A 90 -3.34 8.55 -15.03
C ILE A 90 -3.45 10.01 -15.48
N GLY A 91 -3.71 10.90 -14.53
CA GLY A 91 -3.96 12.32 -14.81
C GLY A 91 -5.42 12.65 -15.16
N ASP A 92 -6.36 11.71 -15.04
CA ASP A 92 -7.77 12.09 -14.98
C ASP A 92 -8.11 12.69 -13.62
N LEU A 93 -8.93 13.74 -13.58
CA LEU A 93 -9.47 14.29 -12.33
C LEU A 93 -10.69 13.48 -11.91
N VAL A 94 -10.75 13.06 -10.65
CA VAL A 94 -11.89 12.36 -10.05
C VAL A 94 -12.62 13.27 -9.07
N PHE A 95 -13.95 13.21 -9.04
CA PHE A 95 -14.80 14.14 -8.29
C PHE A 95 -15.76 13.41 -7.35
N PHE A 96 -16.02 14.01 -6.19
CA PHE A 96 -16.79 13.39 -5.11
C PHE A 96 -17.81 14.35 -4.45
N ASN A 97 -18.89 13.78 -3.93
CA ASN A 97 -19.94 14.45 -3.14
C ASN A 97 -19.74 14.16 -1.63
N THR A 98 -18.72 14.77 -1.03
CA THR A 98 -18.41 14.59 0.39
C THR A 98 -19.25 15.47 1.33
N SER A 99 -19.91 16.50 0.78
CA SER A 99 -20.73 17.47 1.54
C SER A 99 -22.25 17.24 1.44
N GLY A 100 -22.68 16.28 0.62
CA GLY A 100 -24.08 16.04 0.29
C GLY A 100 -24.69 17.03 -0.73
N LYS A 101 -23.95 18.02 -1.22
CA LYS A 101 -24.44 19.08 -2.14
C LYS A 101 -23.60 19.18 -3.42
N GLY A 102 -23.57 18.10 -4.19
CA GLY A 102 -22.87 18.02 -5.48
C GLY A 102 -21.35 17.93 -5.33
N VAL A 103 -20.59 18.30 -6.37
CA VAL A 103 -19.13 18.24 -6.34
C VAL A 103 -18.59 19.12 -5.22
N SER A 104 -17.93 18.50 -4.24
CA SER A 104 -17.31 19.18 -3.09
C SER A 104 -15.87 18.76 -2.83
N HIS A 105 -15.40 17.70 -3.47
CA HIS A 105 -14.01 17.25 -3.36
C HIS A 105 -13.51 16.72 -4.70
N ALA A 106 -12.20 16.76 -4.90
CA ALA A 106 -11.57 16.23 -6.10
C ALA A 106 -10.15 15.74 -5.80
N GLY A 107 -9.62 14.92 -6.71
CA GLY A 107 -8.21 14.53 -6.72
C GLY A 107 -7.77 14.07 -8.11
N ILE A 108 -6.53 13.64 -8.19
CA ILE A 108 -5.89 13.23 -9.44
C ILE A 108 -5.80 11.71 -9.44
N TYR A 109 -6.33 11.06 -10.48
CA TYR A 109 -6.18 9.61 -10.65
C TYR A 109 -4.73 9.27 -10.97
N ILE A 110 -4.19 8.28 -10.27
CA ILE A 110 -2.77 7.90 -10.36
C ILE A 110 -2.59 6.43 -10.76
N GLY A 111 -3.62 5.79 -11.32
CA GLY A 111 -3.59 4.38 -11.69
C GLY A 111 -4.02 3.45 -10.55
N ASN A 112 -4.15 2.15 -10.85
CA ASN A 112 -4.50 1.11 -9.88
C ASN A 112 -5.71 1.45 -8.99
N ASN A 113 -6.73 2.04 -9.59
CA ASN A 113 -7.94 2.49 -8.93
C ASN A 113 -7.70 3.45 -7.73
N SER A 114 -6.59 4.18 -7.76
CA SER A 114 -6.17 5.10 -6.69
C SER A 114 -6.13 6.54 -7.17
N PHE A 115 -6.31 7.47 -6.24
CA PHE A 115 -6.24 8.90 -6.51
C PHE A 115 -5.55 9.65 -5.36
N ILE A 116 -4.82 10.70 -5.71
CA ILE A 116 -4.13 11.58 -4.76
C ILE A 116 -4.89 12.89 -4.59
N HIS A 117 -5.06 13.33 -3.34
CA HIS A 117 -5.89 14.48 -3.00
C HIS A 117 -5.46 15.15 -1.69
N ALA A 118 -5.84 16.41 -1.47
CA ALA A 118 -5.69 17.06 -0.18
C ALA A 118 -6.86 16.68 0.76
N SER A 119 -6.62 15.80 1.73
CA SER A 119 -7.58 15.41 2.77
C SER A 119 -7.62 16.41 3.91
N SER A 120 -8.82 16.81 4.36
CA SER A 120 -8.99 17.73 5.50
C SER A 120 -8.37 17.22 6.81
N SER A 121 -8.20 15.90 6.97
CA SER A 121 -7.63 15.27 8.17
C SER A 121 -6.17 14.82 8.01
N ARG A 122 -5.74 14.49 6.78
CA ARG A 122 -4.45 13.80 6.52
C ARG A 122 -3.48 14.60 5.65
N GLY A 123 -3.86 15.82 5.26
CA GLY A 123 -3.11 16.57 4.25
C GLY A 123 -3.18 15.88 2.89
N VAL A 124 -2.22 16.16 2.01
CA VAL A 124 -2.08 15.46 0.72
C VAL A 124 -1.82 13.98 0.98
N THR A 125 -2.68 13.12 0.46
CA THR A 125 -2.65 11.68 0.70
C THR A 125 -3.23 10.93 -0.49
N ILE A 126 -2.94 9.64 -0.58
CA ILE A 126 -3.49 8.74 -1.59
C ILE A 126 -4.63 7.94 -0.95
N SER A 127 -5.72 7.78 -1.69
CA SER A 127 -6.82 6.91 -1.31
C SER A 127 -7.22 6.00 -2.47
N SER A 128 -7.72 4.80 -2.16
CA SER A 128 -8.35 3.92 -3.15
C SER A 128 -9.80 4.36 -3.43
N LEU A 129 -10.21 4.26 -4.70
CA LEU A 129 -11.59 4.48 -5.16
C LEU A 129 -12.53 3.33 -4.78
N ASP A 130 -12.02 2.22 -4.23
CA ASP A 130 -12.81 1.10 -3.71
C ASP A 130 -13.11 1.20 -2.22
N LEU A 131 -12.39 2.06 -1.49
CA LEU A 131 -12.71 2.35 -0.09
C LEU A 131 -14.16 2.82 0.01
N ASN A 132 -14.93 2.20 0.91
CA ASN A 132 -16.39 2.39 1.03
C ASN A 132 -16.81 3.88 1.07
N TYR A 133 -16.02 4.73 1.72
CA TYR A 133 -16.30 6.18 1.74
C TYR A 133 -16.19 6.83 0.35
N TRP A 134 -15.13 6.52 -0.40
CA TRP A 134 -14.87 7.11 -1.71
C TRP A 134 -15.74 6.50 -2.81
N SER A 135 -16.03 5.21 -2.73
CA SER A 135 -16.92 4.54 -3.68
C SER A 135 -18.36 5.08 -3.59
N ASN A 136 -18.88 5.31 -2.38
CA ASN A 136 -20.23 5.86 -2.16
C ASN A 136 -20.36 7.35 -2.49
N THR A 137 -19.26 8.10 -2.53
CA THR A 137 -19.27 9.54 -2.80
C THR A 137 -18.82 9.89 -4.22
N TYR A 138 -18.36 8.94 -5.03
CA TYR A 138 -17.87 9.17 -6.38
C TYR A 138 -18.96 9.71 -7.32
N ILE A 139 -18.70 10.83 -7.98
CA ILE A 139 -19.62 11.48 -8.93
C ILE A 139 -19.21 11.16 -10.38
N GLY A 140 -17.91 11.20 -10.68
CA GLY A 140 -17.42 11.05 -12.05
C GLY A 140 -15.99 11.54 -12.22
N ALA A 141 -15.52 11.55 -13.46
CA ALA A 141 -14.16 11.97 -13.81
C ALA A 141 -14.07 12.83 -15.07
N ARG A 142 -13.00 13.62 -15.15
CA ARG A 142 -12.66 14.48 -16.28
C ARG A 142 -11.21 14.30 -16.72
N ARG A 143 -11.01 14.15 -18.03
CA ARG A 143 -9.71 14.19 -18.67
C ARG A 143 -9.43 15.59 -19.16
N VAL A 144 -8.48 16.26 -18.52
CA VAL A 144 -8.18 17.68 -18.79
C VAL A 144 -6.88 17.87 -19.57
N LEU A 145 -5.95 16.90 -19.54
CA LEU A 145 -4.73 16.95 -20.36
C LEU A 145 -5.01 16.50 -21.80
N SER A 146 -4.44 17.22 -22.77
CA SER A 146 -4.42 16.81 -24.17
C SER A 146 -3.65 15.50 -24.34
N GLU A 147 -3.90 14.79 -25.45
CA GLU A 147 -3.23 13.52 -25.72
C GLU A 147 -1.70 13.66 -25.83
N ASP A 148 -1.23 14.76 -26.42
CA ASP A 148 0.21 15.05 -26.54
C ASP A 148 0.86 15.24 -25.17
N LYS A 149 0.23 16.02 -24.27
CA LYS A 149 0.69 16.17 -22.88
C LYS A 149 0.68 14.84 -22.14
N ARG A 150 -0.31 13.97 -22.38
CA ARG A 150 -0.37 12.63 -21.77
C ARG A 150 0.78 11.74 -22.24
N LYS A 151 1.16 11.82 -23.51
CA LYS A 151 2.34 11.09 -24.05
C LYS A 151 3.64 11.60 -23.42
N GLU A 152 3.78 12.91 -23.27
CA GLU A 152 4.95 13.54 -22.62
C GLU A 152 5.12 13.08 -21.16
N ILE A 153 4.04 13.03 -20.36
CA ILE A 153 4.13 12.56 -18.97
C ILE A 153 4.30 11.04 -18.82
N THR A 154 4.06 10.25 -19.87
CA THR A 154 4.13 8.77 -19.83
C THR A 154 5.37 8.19 -20.53
N GLN A 155 6.08 8.95 -21.35
CA GLN A 155 7.28 8.48 -22.07
C GLN A 155 8.55 9.09 -21.48
N VAL A 156 9.26 8.34 -20.63
CA VAL A 156 10.66 8.64 -20.27
C VAL A 156 11.57 7.86 -21.22
N GLU A 157 12.44 8.55 -21.97
CA GLU A 157 13.44 7.93 -22.86
C GLU A 157 14.53 7.22 -22.04
N VAL A 158 14.79 5.94 -22.34
CA VAL A 158 15.81 5.11 -21.69
C VAL A 158 17.07 5.04 -22.57
N SER A 159 18.19 5.60 -22.11
CA SER A 159 19.52 5.34 -22.68
C SER A 159 20.24 4.21 -21.93
N ALA A 160 20.57 3.14 -22.63
CA ALA A 160 21.04 1.85 -22.10
C ALA A 160 22.51 1.81 -21.65
N LEU A 161 22.83 0.97 -20.64
CA LEU A 161 24.06 0.16 -20.54
C LEU A 161 23.80 -1.17 -19.75
N PRO A 162 24.54 -2.28 -20.02
CA PRO A 162 24.24 -3.62 -19.50
C PRO A 162 25.26 -4.19 -18.48
N ALA A 163 24.78 -5.02 -17.53
CA ALA A 163 25.22 -6.42 -17.26
C ALA A 163 24.94 -6.85 -15.79
N ALA A 164 24.24 -7.98 -15.63
CA ALA A 164 24.02 -8.76 -14.41
C ALA A 164 23.35 -8.03 -13.22
N GLN A 165 22.06 -7.73 -13.34
CA GLN A 165 21.21 -7.36 -12.20
C GLN A 165 20.20 -8.48 -11.93
N ILE A 166 20.17 -8.99 -10.69
CA ILE A 166 18.95 -9.61 -10.17
C ILE A 166 17.92 -8.50 -10.25
N ALA A 167 16.89 -8.67 -11.09
CA ALA A 167 15.85 -7.67 -11.22
C ALA A 167 15.23 -7.44 -9.83
N THR A 168 15.34 -6.21 -9.33
CA THR A 168 14.66 -5.76 -8.12
C THR A 168 13.23 -5.38 -8.48
N SER A 169 12.34 -5.33 -7.48
CA SER A 169 11.04 -4.71 -7.65
C SER A 169 11.23 -3.27 -8.16
N GLU A 170 10.33 -2.82 -9.03
CA GLU A 170 10.29 -1.42 -9.46
C GLU A 170 9.89 -0.49 -8.30
N ILE A 171 9.35 -1.06 -7.21
CA ILE A 171 8.87 -0.33 -6.03
C ILE A 171 9.98 -0.22 -4.98
N PHE A 172 10.63 -1.33 -4.64
CA PHE A 172 11.66 -1.37 -3.59
C PHE A 172 12.93 -2.04 -4.11
N SER A 173 14.05 -1.33 -3.96
CA SER A 173 15.38 -1.78 -4.39
C SER A 173 15.89 -3.00 -3.62
N ASP A 174 15.43 -3.21 -2.39
CA ASP A 174 15.78 -4.35 -1.55
C ASP A 174 14.75 -5.48 -1.60
N LEU A 175 13.78 -5.43 -2.52
CA LEU A 175 12.80 -6.50 -2.76
C LEU A 175 13.07 -7.17 -4.11
N PRO A 176 13.86 -8.26 -4.17
CA PRO A 176 14.12 -8.98 -5.42
C PRO A 176 12.85 -9.50 -6.10
N ALA A 177 12.87 -9.61 -7.43
CA ALA A 177 11.75 -10.15 -8.22
C ALA A 177 11.33 -11.57 -7.81
N ASN A 178 12.26 -12.36 -7.26
CA ASN A 178 12.04 -13.72 -6.77
C ASN A 178 11.84 -13.81 -5.25
N HIS A 179 11.66 -12.68 -4.57
CA HIS A 179 11.40 -12.67 -3.14
C HIS A 179 10.03 -13.30 -2.83
N TRP A 180 9.98 -14.23 -1.88
CA TRP A 180 8.80 -15.05 -1.58
C TRP A 180 7.57 -14.25 -1.11
N ALA A 181 7.78 -13.04 -0.58
CA ALA A 181 6.74 -12.11 -0.14
C ALA A 181 6.45 -10.97 -1.13
N LYS A 182 7.05 -11.02 -2.33
CA LYS A 182 7.06 -9.86 -3.23
C LYS A 182 5.66 -9.41 -3.57
N ASP A 183 4.82 -10.32 -4.04
CA ASP A 183 3.53 -9.96 -4.58
C ASP A 183 2.60 -9.42 -3.48
N GLU A 184 2.72 -9.95 -2.27
CA GLU A 184 2.01 -9.48 -1.08
C GLU A 184 2.49 -8.09 -0.64
N ILE A 185 3.81 -7.87 -0.55
CA ILE A 185 4.39 -6.57 -0.21
C ILE A 185 3.99 -5.52 -1.24
N GLU A 186 4.13 -5.82 -2.53
CA GLU A 186 3.75 -4.91 -3.60
C GLU A 186 2.25 -4.65 -3.61
N SER A 187 1.42 -5.66 -3.31
CA SER A 187 -0.04 -5.50 -3.22
C SER A 187 -0.41 -4.56 -2.07
N LEU A 188 0.14 -4.77 -0.88
CA LEU A 188 -0.08 -3.91 0.27
C LEU A 188 0.41 -2.48 0.02
N TYR A 189 1.55 -2.32 -0.65
CA TYR A 189 2.08 -1.00 -1.02
C TYR A 189 1.17 -0.29 -2.03
N LYS A 190 0.72 -0.99 -3.09
CA LYS A 190 -0.22 -0.46 -4.09
C LYS A 190 -1.55 -0.05 -3.46
N GLN A 191 -1.95 -0.70 -2.37
CA GLN A 191 -3.14 -0.37 -1.59
C GLN A 191 -2.91 0.79 -0.59
N ASN A 192 -1.68 1.30 -0.45
CA ASN A 192 -1.25 2.29 0.55
C ASN A 192 -1.43 1.82 2.00
N ILE A 193 -1.41 0.50 2.22
CA ILE A 193 -1.50 -0.11 3.56
C ILE A 193 -0.12 -0.10 4.22
N ILE A 194 0.94 -0.36 3.45
CA ILE A 194 2.32 -0.33 3.92
C ILE A 194 3.15 0.67 3.13
N ASN A 195 4.17 1.21 3.80
CA ASN A 195 5.19 2.07 3.21
C ASN A 195 6.57 1.44 3.41
N GLY A 196 7.52 1.84 2.57
CA GLY A 196 8.94 1.57 2.82
C GLY A 196 9.45 2.33 4.05
N ILE A 197 10.60 1.91 4.56
CA ILE A 197 11.34 2.66 5.59
C ILE A 197 11.92 3.97 5.01
N ASN A 198 12.11 4.00 3.70
CA ASN A 198 12.35 5.19 2.90
C ASN A 198 11.73 5.00 1.51
N GLU A 199 11.95 5.96 0.61
CA GLU A 199 11.36 5.97 -0.74
C GLU A 199 11.65 4.71 -1.56
N ASN A 200 12.83 4.10 -1.40
CA ASN A 200 13.30 3.01 -2.27
C ASN A 200 13.60 1.72 -1.51
N THR A 201 13.38 1.65 -0.20
CA THR A 201 13.73 0.50 0.63
C THR A 201 12.56 0.09 1.51
N PHE A 202 12.22 -1.20 1.47
CA PHE A 202 11.20 -1.80 2.33
C PHE A 202 11.76 -2.29 3.67
N GLY A 203 13.00 -2.78 3.68
CA GLY A 203 13.64 -3.46 4.80
C GLY A 203 13.24 -4.93 4.87
N VAL A 204 13.23 -5.67 3.75
CA VAL A 204 12.64 -7.04 3.68
C VAL A 204 13.21 -8.03 4.71
N ASN A 205 14.49 -7.87 5.08
CA ASN A 205 15.19 -8.71 6.06
C ASN A 205 15.32 -8.05 7.44
N ASP A 206 14.93 -6.78 7.56
CA ASP A 206 15.05 -6.02 8.80
C ASP A 206 13.98 -6.50 9.79
N GLN A 207 14.34 -6.58 11.07
CA GLN A 207 13.36 -6.88 12.11
C GLN A 207 12.39 -5.71 12.26
N ILE A 208 11.09 -5.99 12.22
CA ILE A 208 10.08 -4.95 12.37
C ILE A 208 9.94 -4.56 13.84
N THR A 209 9.89 -3.26 14.12
CA THR A 209 9.67 -2.76 15.49
C THR A 209 8.20 -2.83 15.89
N ARG A 210 7.93 -2.78 17.19
CA ARG A 210 6.57 -2.71 17.74
C ARG A 210 5.79 -1.51 17.21
N ALA A 211 6.43 -0.35 17.13
CA ALA A 211 5.81 0.86 16.61
C ALA A 211 5.45 0.72 15.13
N GLU A 212 6.35 0.15 14.34
CA GLU A 212 6.11 -0.11 12.92
C GLU A 212 4.95 -1.09 12.72
N ALA A 213 4.92 -2.19 13.47
CA ALA A 213 3.87 -3.19 13.41
C ALA A 213 2.48 -2.57 13.70
N VAL A 214 2.36 -1.78 14.78
CA VAL A 214 1.12 -1.08 15.12
C VAL A 214 0.72 -0.09 14.04
N ALA A 215 1.65 0.73 13.55
CA ALA A 215 1.35 1.72 12.53
C ALA A 215 0.82 1.08 11.24
N LEU A 216 1.43 -0.01 10.77
CA LEU A 216 0.99 -0.72 9.57
C LEU A 216 -0.40 -1.37 9.75
N LEU A 217 -0.63 -2.03 10.88
CA LEU A 217 -1.92 -2.68 11.16
C LEU A 217 -3.04 -1.66 11.32
N MET A 218 -2.79 -0.60 12.08
CA MET A 218 -3.79 0.45 12.25
C MET A 218 -4.11 1.09 10.90
N ARG A 219 -3.11 1.39 10.05
CA ARG A 219 -3.36 1.93 8.69
C ARG A 219 -4.24 1.01 7.83
N SER A 220 -4.10 -0.31 7.98
CA SER A 220 -4.90 -1.28 7.23
C SER A 220 -6.40 -1.22 7.55
N VAL A 221 -6.78 -0.87 8.79
CA VAL A 221 -8.19 -0.84 9.22
C VAL A 221 -8.84 0.55 9.14
N GLY A 222 -8.08 1.60 8.84
CA GLY A 222 -8.58 2.97 8.74
C GLY A 222 -9.15 3.50 10.06
N PHE A 223 -8.33 4.21 10.83
CA PHE A 223 -8.69 4.75 12.15
C PHE A 223 -8.54 6.26 12.18
N GLU A 224 -9.27 6.89 13.09
CA GLU A 224 -9.08 8.29 13.45
C GLU A 224 -7.97 8.39 14.50
N THR A 225 -6.96 9.23 14.24
CA THR A 225 -5.81 9.41 15.12
C THR A 225 -6.22 10.12 16.41
N SER A 226 -5.95 9.50 17.56
CA SER A 226 -5.92 10.11 18.89
C SER A 226 -4.49 10.48 19.26
N LEU A 227 -4.30 11.61 19.95
CA LEU A 227 -2.99 12.03 20.49
C LEU A 227 -2.85 11.75 22.00
N THR A 228 -3.73 10.94 22.57
CA THR A 228 -3.69 10.62 24.00
C THR A 228 -3.44 9.13 24.20
N ALA A 229 -2.25 8.81 24.71
CA ALA A 229 -1.86 7.48 25.18
C ALA A 229 -1.40 7.56 26.63
N ASP A 230 -1.44 6.42 27.31
CA ASP A 230 -0.97 6.27 28.68
C ASP A 230 0.47 5.72 28.74
N PHE A 231 1.07 5.37 27.60
CA PHE A 231 2.50 4.98 27.50
C PHE A 231 3.43 6.19 27.61
N SER A 232 4.41 6.10 28.51
CA SER A 232 5.32 7.21 28.83
C SER A 232 6.42 7.45 27.79
N ASP A 233 6.74 6.46 26.96
CA ASP A 233 7.88 6.44 26.04
C ASP A 233 7.52 6.74 24.58
N ILE A 234 6.26 7.08 24.28
CA ILE A 234 5.82 7.33 22.90
C ILE A 234 5.73 8.81 22.52
N THR A 235 5.90 9.72 23.48
CA THR A 235 5.73 11.17 23.24
C THR A 235 6.76 11.68 22.23
N GLY A 236 6.29 12.29 21.14
CA GLY A 236 7.12 12.80 20.06
C GLY A 236 7.61 11.73 19.06
N HIS A 237 7.20 10.47 19.24
CA HIS A 237 7.52 9.39 18.31
C HIS A 237 6.65 9.49 17.05
N TRP A 238 7.17 9.14 15.87
CA TRP A 238 6.42 9.29 14.61
C TRP A 238 5.14 8.45 14.55
N ALA A 239 5.08 7.36 15.32
CA ALA A 239 3.93 6.46 15.44
C ALA A 239 3.04 6.74 16.66
N GLU A 240 3.26 7.86 17.36
CA GLU A 240 2.57 8.20 18.62
C GLU A 240 1.04 8.13 18.45
N ALA A 241 0.51 8.72 17.38
CA ALA A 241 -0.92 8.78 17.14
C ALA A 241 -1.53 7.40 16.89
N GLU A 242 -0.84 6.54 16.15
CA GLU A 242 -1.27 5.16 15.89
C GLU A 242 -1.26 4.32 17.15
N ILE A 243 -0.18 4.41 17.95
CA ILE A 243 -0.04 3.68 19.21
C ILE A 243 -1.09 4.15 20.23
N ALA A 244 -1.27 5.46 20.37
CA ALA A 244 -2.29 6.05 21.24
C ALA A 244 -3.70 5.56 20.88
N THR A 245 -4.02 5.53 19.59
CA THR A 245 -5.32 5.06 19.13
C THR A 245 -5.52 3.57 19.38
N ALA A 246 -4.50 2.76 19.08
CA ALA A 246 -4.54 1.32 19.33
C ALA A 246 -4.74 1.02 20.81
N GLN A 247 -4.08 1.77 21.70
CA GLN A 247 -4.25 1.64 23.15
C GLN A 247 -5.67 2.01 23.58
N LYS A 248 -6.21 3.15 23.15
CA LYS A 248 -7.58 3.55 23.53
C LYS A 248 -8.66 2.62 22.99
N LYS A 249 -8.37 1.84 21.94
CA LYS A 249 -9.26 0.80 21.40
C LYS A 249 -9.12 -0.55 22.11
N GLY A 250 -8.23 -0.68 23.09
CA GLY A 250 -7.97 -1.92 23.82
C GLY A 250 -7.10 -2.93 23.07
N TYR A 251 -6.55 -2.56 21.91
CA TYR A 251 -5.75 -3.50 21.09
C TYR A 251 -4.40 -3.83 21.73
N LEU A 252 -3.94 -2.98 22.65
CA LEU A 252 -2.65 -3.06 23.32
C LEU A 252 -2.75 -3.47 24.79
N ASP A 253 -3.92 -3.95 25.26
CA ASP A 253 -4.15 -4.29 26.67
C ASP A 253 -3.28 -5.44 27.19
N TYR A 254 -2.69 -6.23 26.29
CA TYR A 254 -1.71 -7.27 26.64
C TYR A 254 -0.37 -6.68 27.11
N ILE A 255 -0.12 -5.39 26.90
CA ILE A 255 1.06 -4.68 27.37
C ILE A 255 0.76 -4.08 28.75
N THR A 256 1.25 -4.72 29.80
CA THR A 256 0.96 -4.32 31.19
C THR A 256 1.95 -3.29 31.76
N ASN A 257 3.08 -3.08 31.10
CA ASN A 257 4.10 -2.13 31.52
C ASN A 257 3.70 -0.70 31.11
N GLN A 258 4.18 0.31 31.84
CA GLN A 258 3.96 1.73 31.49
C GLN A 258 4.80 2.22 30.29
N THR A 259 5.56 1.31 29.66
CA THR A 259 6.36 1.57 28.46
C THR A 259 5.90 0.65 27.33
N PHE A 260 5.85 1.19 26.12
CA PHE A 260 5.48 0.47 24.91
C PHE A 260 6.68 -0.21 24.23
N ASN A 261 7.88 0.33 24.45
CA ASN A 261 9.15 -0.06 23.82
C ASN A 261 9.11 0.10 22.28
N THR A 262 8.91 1.32 21.79
CA THR A 262 8.64 1.63 20.37
C THR A 262 9.58 0.95 19.36
N ASP A 263 10.88 0.95 19.65
CA ASP A 263 11.94 0.49 18.75
C ASP A 263 12.34 -0.98 18.98
N GLU A 264 11.74 -1.66 19.96
CA GLU A 264 11.99 -3.08 20.18
C GLU A 264 11.35 -3.90 19.06
N SER A 265 12.05 -4.93 18.59
CA SER A 265 11.50 -5.85 17.58
C SER A 265 10.37 -6.69 18.15
N ILE A 266 9.28 -6.83 17.38
CA ILE A 266 8.11 -7.61 17.79
C ILE A 266 8.35 -9.13 17.62
N THR A 267 7.84 -9.94 18.54
CA THR A 267 7.82 -11.41 18.40
C THR A 267 6.64 -11.89 17.54
N ARG A 268 6.68 -13.15 17.13
CA ARG A 268 5.57 -13.80 16.40
C ARG A 268 4.29 -13.90 17.23
N GLU A 269 4.39 -14.11 18.53
CA GLU A 269 3.21 -14.17 19.38
C GLU A 269 2.60 -12.78 19.61
N GLU A 270 3.41 -11.75 19.80
CA GLU A 270 2.95 -10.38 19.99
C GLU A 270 2.23 -9.87 18.74
N ALA A 271 2.78 -10.18 17.56
CA ALA A 271 2.11 -9.90 16.29
C ALA A 271 0.77 -10.65 16.17
N ALA A 272 0.70 -11.92 16.60
CA ALA A 272 -0.55 -12.68 16.56
C ALA A 272 -1.63 -12.07 17.46
N VAL A 273 -1.28 -11.72 18.71
CA VAL A 273 -2.20 -11.06 19.64
C VAL A 273 -2.68 -9.72 19.06
N LEU A 274 -1.76 -8.91 18.53
CA LEU A 274 -2.08 -7.61 17.96
C LEU A 274 -3.01 -7.73 16.73
N ILE A 275 -2.72 -8.64 15.80
CA ILE A 275 -3.57 -8.91 14.62
C ILE A 275 -4.94 -9.42 15.07
N SER A 276 -5.00 -10.37 16.01
CA SER A 276 -6.25 -10.91 16.53
C SER A 276 -7.13 -9.82 17.14
N ASN A 277 -6.55 -8.93 17.94
CA ASN A 277 -7.27 -7.83 18.58
C ASN A 277 -7.80 -6.81 17.55
N ILE A 278 -6.99 -6.44 16.56
CA ILE A 278 -7.33 -5.43 15.56
C ILE A 278 -8.41 -5.94 14.59
N PHE A 279 -8.28 -7.18 14.12
CA PHE A 279 -9.22 -7.78 13.17
C PHE A 279 -10.40 -8.51 13.84
N GLY A 280 -10.45 -8.51 15.17
CA GLY A 280 -11.52 -9.16 15.92
C GLY A 280 -11.56 -10.69 15.72
N LEU A 281 -10.39 -11.30 15.50
CA LEU A 281 -10.29 -12.74 15.33
C LEU A 281 -10.50 -13.41 16.69
N GLN A 282 -11.36 -14.42 16.72
CA GLN A 282 -11.69 -15.16 17.93
C GLN A 282 -11.45 -16.64 17.70
N TYR A 283 -10.79 -17.27 18.66
CA TYR A 283 -10.74 -18.72 18.74
C TYR A 283 -12.11 -19.24 19.19
N THR A 284 -12.63 -20.25 18.50
CA THR A 284 -13.97 -20.79 18.77
C THR A 284 -13.90 -22.13 19.53
N SER A 285 -13.12 -23.09 19.03
CA SER A 285 -12.84 -24.38 19.69
C SER A 285 -11.90 -25.23 18.84
N GLY A 286 -10.98 -25.99 19.45
CA GLY A 286 -10.02 -26.82 18.73
C GLY A 286 -8.93 -27.42 19.62
N ALA A 287 -8.18 -28.39 19.07
CA ALA A 287 -6.94 -28.83 19.67
C ALA A 287 -5.82 -27.82 19.36
N PRO A 288 -4.69 -27.83 20.12
CA PRO A 288 -3.57 -26.96 19.82
C PRO A 288 -3.12 -27.03 18.36
N ALA A 289 -3.01 -25.85 17.74
CA ALA A 289 -2.64 -25.70 16.35
C ALA A 289 -1.16 -26.04 16.05
N PHE A 290 -0.30 -25.90 17.07
CA PHE A 290 1.15 -26.03 16.95
C PHE A 290 1.74 -26.79 18.14
N THR A 291 2.84 -27.50 17.91
CA THR A 291 3.46 -28.39 18.93
C THR A 291 4.06 -27.65 20.12
N ASP A 292 4.46 -26.40 19.93
CA ASP A 292 5.12 -25.53 20.92
C ASP A 292 4.19 -24.45 21.49
N VAL A 293 2.89 -24.49 21.17
CA VAL A 293 1.87 -23.57 21.70
C VAL A 293 0.76 -24.38 22.37
N PRO A 294 0.97 -24.89 23.61
CA PRO A 294 -0.04 -25.63 24.35
C PRO A 294 -1.23 -24.72 24.74
N ALA A 295 -2.38 -25.33 25.09
CA ALA A 295 -3.59 -24.59 25.53
C ALA A 295 -3.38 -23.67 26.74
N THR A 296 -2.30 -23.87 27.51
CA THR A 296 -1.91 -23.02 28.66
C THR A 296 -1.03 -21.84 28.26
N HIS A 297 -0.62 -21.74 27.00
CA HIS A 297 0.25 -20.66 26.52
C HIS A 297 -0.53 -19.33 26.51
N PRO A 298 0.03 -18.21 26.99
CA PRO A 298 -0.70 -16.94 27.10
C PRO A 298 -1.32 -16.46 25.78
N SER A 299 -0.59 -16.67 24.67
CA SER A 299 -1.00 -16.27 23.32
C SER A 299 -1.76 -17.38 22.55
N PHE A 300 -2.19 -18.46 23.23
CA PHE A 300 -2.81 -19.63 22.60
C PHE A 300 -4.01 -19.28 21.72
N ASP A 301 -4.96 -18.51 22.27
CA ASP A 301 -6.21 -18.17 21.56
C ASP A 301 -5.92 -17.38 20.28
N ALA A 302 -5.07 -16.34 20.36
CA ALA A 302 -4.72 -15.52 19.22
C ALA A 302 -4.00 -16.33 18.13
N ILE A 303 -2.98 -17.11 18.51
CA ILE A 303 -2.21 -17.92 17.56
C ILE A 303 -3.11 -18.97 16.87
N THR A 304 -4.01 -19.60 17.63
CA THR A 304 -4.95 -20.59 17.10
C THR A 304 -5.99 -19.94 16.20
N ALA A 305 -6.52 -18.76 16.55
CA ALA A 305 -7.44 -18.01 15.71
C ALA A 305 -6.81 -17.64 14.35
N LEU A 306 -5.56 -17.18 14.33
CA LEU A 306 -4.83 -16.90 13.09
C LEU A 306 -4.64 -18.17 12.24
N ARG A 307 -4.40 -19.34 12.87
CA ARG A 307 -4.31 -20.62 12.15
C ARG A 307 -5.65 -21.00 11.51
N GLU A 308 -6.75 -20.89 12.25
CA GLU A 308 -8.10 -21.21 11.77
C GLU A 308 -8.49 -20.34 10.57
N HIS A 309 -8.07 -19.07 10.57
CA HIS A 309 -8.29 -18.13 9.47
C HIS A 309 -7.24 -18.23 8.36
N LYS A 310 -6.31 -19.20 8.43
CA LYS A 310 -5.23 -19.42 7.45
C LYS A 310 -4.28 -18.22 7.28
N ILE A 311 -4.17 -17.38 8.31
CA ILE A 311 -3.26 -16.23 8.39
C ILE A 311 -1.84 -16.66 8.79
N VAL A 312 -1.70 -17.83 9.41
CA VAL A 312 -0.37 -18.40 9.75
C VAL A 312 -0.30 -19.89 9.45
N ALA A 313 0.80 -20.28 8.82
CA ALA A 313 1.06 -21.67 8.43
C ALA A 313 1.85 -22.47 9.49
N GLY A 314 2.68 -21.81 10.29
CA GLY A 314 3.71 -22.46 11.12
C GLY A 314 4.93 -22.91 10.32
N PHE A 315 5.83 -23.63 10.97
CA PHE A 315 7.05 -24.19 10.38
C PHE A 315 6.85 -25.66 9.96
N GLN A 316 7.80 -26.19 9.18
CA GLN A 316 7.73 -27.58 8.67
C GLN A 316 7.75 -28.63 9.79
N ASP A 317 8.29 -28.28 10.95
CA ASP A 317 8.33 -29.12 12.16
C ASP A 317 7.07 -28.98 13.02
N GLU A 318 6.00 -28.41 12.48
CA GLU A 318 4.71 -28.17 13.14
C GLU A 318 4.78 -27.17 14.33
N SER A 319 5.91 -26.48 14.48
CA SER A 319 6.08 -25.41 15.47
C SER A 319 5.55 -24.06 14.99
N TYR A 320 5.22 -23.17 15.93
CA TYR A 320 4.89 -21.77 15.71
C TYR A 320 6.08 -20.84 15.97
N ARG A 321 6.96 -21.17 16.92
CA ARG A 321 8.09 -20.37 17.42
C ARG A 321 7.66 -18.99 17.93
N PRO A 322 6.90 -18.91 19.04
CA PRO A 322 6.29 -17.66 19.53
C PRO A 322 7.32 -16.56 19.78
N ASP A 323 8.49 -16.88 20.35
CA ASP A 323 9.53 -15.91 20.69
C ASP A 323 10.34 -15.39 19.50
N LYS A 324 10.24 -16.02 18.32
CA LYS A 324 11.03 -15.60 17.16
C LYS A 324 10.62 -14.18 16.76
N LYS A 325 11.60 -13.30 16.61
CA LYS A 325 11.42 -11.95 16.06
C LYS A 325 11.04 -12.00 14.58
N LEU A 326 10.13 -11.12 14.18
CA LEU A 326 9.63 -11.03 12.81
C LEU A 326 10.49 -10.06 11.98
N THR A 327 10.78 -10.47 10.75
CA THR A 327 11.21 -9.52 9.71
C THR A 327 10.02 -8.72 9.20
N ARG A 328 10.26 -7.53 8.61
CA ARG A 328 9.19 -6.75 7.95
C ARG A 328 8.49 -7.53 6.85
N ALA A 329 9.20 -8.38 6.10
CA ALA A 329 8.57 -9.21 5.07
C ALA A 329 7.63 -10.27 5.65
N GLU A 330 8.03 -10.96 6.72
CA GLU A 330 7.16 -11.93 7.42
C GLU A 330 5.92 -11.25 8.01
N PHE A 331 6.09 -10.05 8.58
CA PHE A 331 4.97 -9.27 9.08
C PHE A 331 4.03 -8.82 7.96
N ALA A 332 4.58 -8.33 6.84
CA ALA A 332 3.79 -7.91 5.68
C ALA A 332 2.99 -9.07 5.07
N LEU A 333 3.58 -10.26 4.92
CA LEU A 333 2.84 -11.45 4.49
C LEU A 333 1.68 -11.75 5.45
N THR A 334 1.93 -11.72 6.75
CA THR A 334 0.90 -12.00 7.76
C THR A 334 -0.22 -10.97 7.70
N LEU A 335 0.12 -9.68 7.56
CA LEU A 335 -0.85 -8.60 7.36
C LEU A 335 -1.67 -8.79 6.08
N TYR A 336 -1.02 -9.14 4.96
CA TYR A 336 -1.71 -9.41 3.70
C TYR A 336 -2.73 -10.53 3.84
N GLN A 337 -2.38 -11.61 4.53
CA GLN A 337 -3.30 -12.72 4.79
C GLN A 337 -4.42 -12.36 5.76
N ALA A 338 -4.20 -11.41 6.68
CA ALA A 338 -5.23 -10.98 7.62
C ALA A 338 -6.32 -10.12 6.96
N ILE A 339 -6.02 -9.45 5.85
CA ILE A 339 -6.94 -8.53 5.17
C ILE A 339 -7.61 -9.11 3.90
N ASN A 340 -7.22 -10.31 3.45
CA ASN A 340 -7.74 -10.98 2.26
C ASN A 340 -8.26 -12.38 2.59
#